data_AF-A0A398CLH4-F1
#
_entry.id   AF-A0A398CLH4-F1
#
_cell.length_a   1.000
_cell.length_b   1.000
_cell.length_c   1.000
_cell.angle_alpha   90.00
_cell.angle_beta   90.00
_cell.angle_gamma   90.00
#
_symmetry.space_group_name_H-M   'P 1'
#
loop_
_entity.id
_entity.type
_entity.pdbx_description
1 polymer ?
#
loop_
_entity_poly.entity_id
_entity_poly.type
_entity_poly.pdbx_seq_one_letter_code
_entity_poly.pdbx_strand_id
1 'polypeptide(L)'
;MGGIRKSEAGLNHRRFLSFFLSDRFQGIAPVSSLLADRSWVNNYRKMAEILGSSEEAEQAVNRFAMRVAAARSLLAARMGGKSIVVLQVTNHNIRIQGATDHPLSELLFGELGLQPGRTEQSNAKRLELQPEWLPQIDTDYALVFQNHIRAGSETIYDRMCGTHAWRSMRAVQNGNVLLIPNWFKMSWSPIGREEIIDELLMMTDTLPEAAKESQ
;
A
#
# COMPACT_ATOMS: atom_id res chain seq x y z
N MET A 1 -43.94 -36.32 1.88
CA MET A 1 -42.98 -36.06 0.78
C MET A 1 -42.93 -34.58 0.54
N GLY A 2 -41.73 -33.98 0.57
CA GLY A 2 -41.53 -32.54 0.41
C GLY A 2 -40.20 -32.15 1.05
N GLY A 3 -39.11 -32.60 0.43
CA GLY A 3 -37.75 -32.48 0.96
C GLY A 3 -37.29 -31.03 1.06
N ILE A 4 -36.80 -30.67 2.24
CA ILE A 4 -35.97 -29.48 2.45
C ILE A 4 -34.68 -29.72 1.68
N ARG A 5 -34.52 -29.06 0.53
CA ARG A 5 -33.27 -29.09 -0.24
C ARG A 5 -32.18 -28.38 0.58
N LYS A 6 -31.28 -29.19 1.14
CA LYS A 6 -29.91 -28.78 1.43
C LYS A 6 -29.24 -28.32 0.13
N SER A 7 -28.90 -27.03 0.02
CA SER A 7 -27.65 -26.57 -0.63
C SER A 7 -27.54 -25.05 -0.64
N GLU A 8 -27.08 -24.46 0.46
CA GLU A 8 -26.30 -23.20 0.41
C GLU A 8 -25.09 -23.34 1.34
N ALA A 9 -24.36 -24.45 1.16
CA ALA A 9 -23.00 -24.56 1.67
C ALA A 9 -22.08 -23.79 0.71
N GLY A 10 -21.76 -22.53 1.03
CA GLY A 10 -20.70 -21.82 0.31
C GLY A 10 -20.74 -20.30 0.28
N LEU A 11 -21.69 -19.60 0.93
CA LEU A 11 -21.58 -18.14 1.02
C LEU A 11 -20.48 -17.76 2.04
N ASN A 12 -19.33 -17.31 1.52
CA ASN A 12 -18.28 -16.67 2.29
C ASN A 12 -18.90 -15.58 3.20
N HIS A 13 -18.46 -15.49 4.46
CA HIS A 13 -18.99 -14.56 5.47
C HIS A 13 -19.15 -13.11 4.96
N ARG A 14 -18.23 -12.64 4.09
CA ARG A 14 -18.33 -11.32 3.43
C ARG A 14 -19.51 -11.19 2.46
N ARG A 15 -19.82 -12.25 1.70
CA ARG A 15 -20.99 -12.30 0.81
C ARG A 15 -22.30 -12.39 1.59
N PHE A 16 -22.31 -13.15 2.69
CA PHE A 16 -23.48 -13.26 3.56
C PHE A 16 -23.86 -11.91 4.21
N LEU A 17 -22.87 -11.19 4.76
CA LEU A 17 -23.09 -9.85 5.32
C LEU A 17 -23.55 -8.84 4.27
N SER A 18 -22.96 -8.87 3.06
CA SER A 18 -23.38 -8.00 1.96
C SER A 18 -24.82 -8.27 1.52
N PHE A 19 -25.23 -9.53 1.47
CA PHE A 19 -26.59 -9.93 1.11
C PHE A 19 -27.60 -9.51 2.18
N PHE A 20 -27.32 -9.83 3.45
CA PHE A 20 -28.20 -9.52 4.57
C PHE A 20 -28.43 -8.01 4.78
N LEU A 21 -27.38 -7.20 4.58
CA LEU A 21 -27.50 -5.75 4.69
C LEU A 21 -28.26 -5.15 3.50
N SER A 22 -28.06 -5.68 2.28
CA SER A 22 -28.75 -5.16 1.09
C SER A 22 -30.27 -5.31 1.19
N ASP A 23 -30.75 -6.44 1.71
CA ASP A 23 -32.19 -6.74 1.87
C ASP A 23 -32.90 -5.73 2.80
N ARG A 24 -32.22 -5.22 3.83
CA ARG A 24 -32.79 -4.24 4.76
C ARG A 24 -32.82 -2.81 4.24
N PHE A 25 -31.94 -2.46 3.29
CA PHE A 25 -31.82 -1.08 2.78
C PHE A 25 -32.51 -0.89 1.42
N GLN A 26 -32.81 -1.96 0.67
CA GLN A 26 -33.51 -1.90 -0.62
C GLN A 26 -34.90 -1.25 -0.54
N GLY A 27 -35.59 -1.36 0.59
CA GLY A 27 -36.89 -0.70 0.81
C GLY A 27 -36.82 0.83 1.01
N ILE A 28 -35.62 1.39 1.14
CA ILE A 28 -35.40 2.82 1.42
C ILE A 28 -34.83 3.55 0.19
N ALA A 29 -33.84 2.97 -0.47
CA ALA A 29 -33.19 3.52 -1.65
C ALA A 29 -32.51 2.40 -2.48
N PRO A 30 -32.17 2.64 -3.75
CA PRO A 30 -31.36 1.71 -4.53
C PRO A 30 -30.03 1.40 -3.84
N VAL A 31 -29.80 0.13 -3.51
CA VAL A 31 -28.55 -0.34 -2.88
C VAL A 31 -27.69 -1.03 -3.93
N SER A 32 -26.53 -0.45 -4.23
CA SER A 32 -25.51 -1.09 -5.06
C SER A 32 -24.44 -1.73 -4.18
N SER A 33 -24.29 -3.06 -4.29
CA SER A 33 -23.21 -3.75 -3.59
C SER A 33 -21.89 -3.58 -4.36
N LEU A 34 -20.97 -2.78 -3.82
CA LEU A 34 -19.62 -2.70 -4.32
C LEU A 34 -18.81 -3.88 -3.76
N LEU A 35 -18.75 -4.97 -4.51
CA LEU A 35 -17.74 -5.98 -4.26
C LEU A 35 -16.39 -5.41 -4.66
N ALA A 36 -15.59 -5.03 -3.64
CA ALA A 36 -14.25 -4.51 -3.83
C ALA A 36 -13.41 -5.50 -4.65
N ASP A 37 -13.05 -5.08 -5.86
CA ASP A 37 -12.04 -5.70 -6.70
C ASP A 37 -10.67 -5.51 -6.03
N ARG A 38 -9.70 -6.37 -6.35
CA ARG A 38 -8.30 -6.14 -5.92
C ARG A 38 -7.66 -5.00 -6.71
N SER A 39 -8.15 -4.75 -7.93
CA SER A 39 -7.74 -3.64 -8.78
C SER A 39 -8.37 -2.33 -8.31
N TRP A 40 -7.53 -1.38 -7.90
CA TRP A 40 -7.97 -0.03 -7.53
C TRP A 40 -8.68 0.67 -8.69
N VAL A 41 -8.19 0.49 -9.92
CA VAL A 41 -8.76 1.14 -11.11
C VAL A 41 -10.13 0.58 -11.46
N ASN A 42 -10.34 -0.73 -11.29
CA ASN A 42 -11.67 -1.32 -11.48
C ASN A 42 -12.66 -0.81 -10.44
N ASN A 43 -12.23 -0.65 -9.18
CA ASN A 43 -13.07 -0.06 -8.14
C ASN A 43 -13.42 1.39 -8.47
N TYR A 44 -12.45 2.18 -8.95
CA TYR A 44 -12.66 3.56 -9.36
C TYR A 44 -13.67 3.67 -10.52
N ARG A 45 -13.52 2.85 -11.57
CA ARG A 45 -14.45 2.79 -12.71
C ARG A 45 -15.86 2.38 -12.31
N LYS A 46 -16.00 1.35 -11.46
CA LYS A 46 -17.31 0.91 -10.93
C LYS A 46 -18.01 2.03 -10.15
N MET A 47 -17.26 2.78 -9.34
CA MET A 47 -17.82 3.93 -8.63
C MET A 47 -18.26 5.02 -9.61
N ALA A 48 -17.47 5.30 -10.64
CA ALA A 48 -17.81 6.29 -11.67
C ALA A 48 -19.05 5.90 -12.47
N GLU A 49 -19.21 4.62 -12.81
CA GLU A 49 -20.40 4.10 -13.48
C GLU A 49 -21.66 4.33 -12.65
N ILE A 50 -21.61 4.03 -11.35
CA ILE A 50 -22.73 4.26 -10.42
C ILE A 50 -23.09 5.74 -10.33
N LEU A 51 -22.08 6.62 -10.38
CA LEU A 51 -22.26 8.07 -10.31
C LEU A 51 -22.58 8.73 -11.66
N GLY A 52 -22.57 7.96 -12.76
CA GLY A 52 -22.80 8.48 -14.11
C GLY A 52 -21.65 9.34 -14.66
N SER A 53 -20.42 9.14 -14.18
CA SER A 53 -19.22 9.93 -14.54
C SER A 53 -18.10 9.08 -15.17
N SER A 54 -18.48 8.08 -15.98
CA SER A 54 -17.54 7.12 -16.56
C SER A 54 -16.51 7.77 -17.48
N GLU A 55 -16.90 8.79 -18.25
CA GLU A 55 -16.00 9.47 -19.19
C GLU A 55 -14.90 10.23 -18.43
N GLU A 56 -15.27 10.99 -17.41
CA GLU A 56 -14.33 11.73 -16.56
C GLU A 56 -13.36 10.78 -15.84
N ALA A 57 -13.85 9.61 -15.42
CA ALA A 57 -13.04 8.59 -14.79
C ALA A 57 -11.99 8.01 -15.76
N GLU A 58 -12.36 7.69 -17.00
CA GLU A 58 -11.37 7.22 -17.99
C GLU A 58 -10.35 8.30 -18.32
N GLN A 59 -10.76 9.56 -18.45
CA GLN A 59 -9.83 10.66 -18.65
C GLN A 59 -8.86 10.79 -17.47
N ALA A 60 -9.33 10.65 -16.23
CA ALA A 60 -8.49 10.69 -15.03
C ALA A 60 -7.50 9.52 -15.00
N VAL A 61 -7.92 8.31 -15.35
CA VAL A 61 -7.05 7.12 -15.43
C VAL A 61 -5.96 7.32 -16.48
N ASN A 62 -6.30 7.85 -17.65
CA ASN A 62 -5.33 8.13 -18.71
C ASN A 62 -4.31 9.20 -18.31
N ARG A 63 -4.75 10.29 -17.67
CA ARG A 63 -3.85 11.31 -17.12
C ARG A 63 -2.92 10.73 -16.07
N PHE A 64 -3.46 9.92 -15.16
CA PHE A 64 -2.68 9.24 -14.14
C PHE A 64 -1.61 8.32 -14.74
N ALA A 65 -1.95 7.54 -15.77
CA ALA A 65 -0.99 6.66 -16.45
C ALA A 65 0.19 7.44 -17.07
N MET A 66 -0.07 8.60 -17.69
CA MET A 66 1.00 9.48 -18.20
C MET A 66 1.90 9.99 -17.07
N ARG A 67 1.30 10.39 -15.95
CA ARG A 67 2.04 10.86 -14.77
C ARG A 67 2.91 9.77 -14.15
N VAL A 68 2.40 8.54 -14.05
CA VAL A 68 3.18 7.36 -13.61
C VAL A 68 4.40 7.15 -14.51
N ALA A 69 4.25 7.22 -15.84
CA ALA A 69 5.36 7.05 -16.76
C ALA A 69 6.46 8.13 -16.59
N ALA A 70 6.04 9.39 -16.38
CA ALA A 70 6.97 10.48 -16.10
C ALA A 70 7.68 10.29 -14.75
N ALA A 71 6.92 9.99 -13.69
CA ALA A 71 7.46 9.77 -12.34
C ALA A 71 8.42 8.58 -12.29
N ARG A 72 8.10 7.47 -12.95
CA ARG A 72 8.99 6.31 -13.08
C ARG A 72 10.34 6.70 -13.65
N SER A 73 10.36 7.51 -14.71
CA SER A 73 11.60 7.94 -15.36
C SER A 73 12.44 8.82 -14.42
N LEU A 74 11.81 9.76 -13.72
CA LEU A 74 12.48 10.64 -12.74
C LEU A 74 13.04 9.83 -11.55
N LEU A 75 12.22 8.94 -10.98
CA LEU A 75 12.63 8.11 -9.85
C LEU A 75 13.76 7.16 -10.23
N ALA A 76 13.73 6.57 -11.43
CA ALA A 76 14.82 5.72 -11.91
C ALA A 76 16.15 6.50 -11.97
N ALA A 77 16.13 7.74 -12.47
CA ALA A 77 17.31 8.60 -12.54
C ALA A 77 17.82 9.03 -11.15
N ARG A 78 16.91 9.38 -10.23
CA ARG A 78 17.27 9.91 -8.90
C ARG A 78 17.64 8.84 -7.88
N MET A 79 16.96 7.70 -7.92
CA MET A 79 17.17 6.61 -6.96
C MET A 79 18.31 5.68 -7.39
N GLY A 80 18.65 5.60 -8.68
CA GLY A 80 19.76 4.76 -9.15
C GLY A 80 19.63 3.28 -8.76
N GLY A 81 18.40 2.76 -8.66
CA GLY A 81 18.13 1.39 -8.23
C GLY A 81 18.16 1.15 -6.71
N LYS A 82 18.30 2.19 -5.89
CA LYS A 82 18.16 2.11 -4.43
C LYS A 82 16.83 1.45 -4.04
N SER A 83 16.87 0.56 -3.06
CA SER A 83 15.71 -0.21 -2.64
C SER A 83 14.94 0.43 -1.49
N ILE A 84 13.65 0.12 -1.41
CA ILE A 84 12.76 0.63 -0.38
C ILE A 84 12.07 -0.50 0.37
N VAL A 85 11.89 -0.34 1.67
CA VAL A 85 10.96 -1.16 2.46
C VAL A 85 9.81 -0.29 2.97
N VAL A 86 8.60 -0.85 2.96
CA VAL A 86 7.43 -0.20 3.55
C VAL A 86 7.01 -0.98 4.80
N LEU A 87 6.97 -0.28 5.93
CA LEU A 87 6.63 -0.81 7.23
C LEU A 87 5.34 -0.18 7.74
N GLN A 88 4.50 -0.98 8.36
CA GLN A 88 3.35 -0.50 9.11
C GLN A 88 3.50 -0.89 10.57
N VAL A 89 3.38 0.08 11.46
CA VAL A 89 3.36 -0.11 12.91
C VAL A 89 1.92 -0.02 13.38
N THR A 90 1.41 -1.08 13.99
CA THR A 90 0.09 -1.09 14.63
C THR A 90 0.23 -0.92 16.13
N ASN A 91 -0.88 -0.89 16.86
CA ASN A 91 -0.87 -0.88 18.32
C ASN A 91 -0.51 -2.24 18.96
N HIS A 92 -0.24 -3.27 18.15
CA HIS A 92 0.05 -4.63 18.65
C HIS A 92 1.27 -5.31 18.00
N ASN A 93 1.63 -4.92 16.78
CA ASN A 93 2.66 -5.59 15.98
C ASN A 93 3.18 -4.67 14.87
N ILE A 94 4.20 -5.16 14.17
CA ILE A 94 4.71 -4.54 12.95
C ILE A 94 4.37 -5.40 11.74
N ARG A 95 4.29 -4.75 10.58
CA ARG A 95 4.07 -5.40 9.30
C ARG A 95 5.08 -4.93 8.28
N ILE A 96 5.69 -5.87 7.57
CA ILE A 96 6.48 -5.62 6.38
C ILE A 96 5.58 -5.84 5.18
N GLN A 97 5.43 -4.81 4.34
CA GLN A 97 4.62 -4.90 3.13
C GLN A 97 5.43 -5.58 2.02
N GLY A 98 4.85 -6.63 1.43
CA GLY A 98 5.48 -7.35 0.31
C GLY A 98 5.39 -6.58 -1.00
N ALA A 99 6.07 -7.10 -2.03
CA ALA A 99 6.16 -6.45 -3.34
C ALA A 99 4.89 -6.59 -4.22
N THR A 100 3.90 -7.39 -3.78
CA THR A 100 2.70 -7.70 -4.59
C THR A 100 1.42 -7.76 -3.74
N ASP A 101 0.27 -7.85 -4.39
CA ASP A 101 -1.05 -8.17 -3.78
C ASP A 101 -1.62 -7.05 -2.87
N HIS A 102 -1.19 -5.80 -3.12
CA HIS A 102 -1.75 -4.59 -2.53
C HIS A 102 -1.56 -3.39 -3.49
N PRO A 103 -2.51 -2.46 -3.64
CA PRO A 103 -2.39 -1.32 -4.58
C PRO A 103 -1.18 -0.42 -4.34
N LEU A 104 -0.76 -0.28 -3.08
CA LEU A 104 0.50 0.38 -2.74
C LEU A 104 1.70 -0.34 -3.34
N SER A 105 1.77 -1.67 -3.21
CA SER A 105 2.84 -2.47 -3.78
C SER A 105 2.83 -2.44 -5.31
N GLU A 106 1.64 -2.49 -5.92
CA GLU A 106 1.45 -2.32 -7.36
C GLU A 106 1.97 -0.97 -7.85
N LEU A 107 1.68 0.12 -7.12
CA LEU A 107 2.21 1.45 -7.44
C LEU A 107 3.74 1.47 -7.35
N LEU A 108 4.29 1.11 -6.19
CA LEU A 108 5.71 1.30 -5.89
C LEU A 108 6.60 0.38 -6.75
N PHE A 109 6.28 -0.91 -6.79
CA PHE A 109 7.16 -1.93 -7.38
C PHE A 109 6.76 -2.32 -8.79
N GLY A 110 5.47 -2.22 -9.14
CA GLY A 110 4.98 -2.52 -10.48
C GLY A 110 5.05 -1.31 -11.42
N GLU A 111 4.30 -0.27 -11.08
CA GLU A 111 4.09 0.91 -11.93
C GLU A 111 5.31 1.84 -11.95
N LEU A 112 5.82 2.20 -10.77
CA LEU A 112 7.00 3.07 -10.62
C LEU A 112 8.33 2.32 -10.73
N GLY A 113 8.32 0.98 -10.65
CA GLY A 113 9.49 0.15 -10.85
C GLY A 113 10.59 0.32 -9.78
N LEU A 114 10.23 0.75 -8.58
CA LEU A 114 11.15 0.83 -7.44
C LEU A 114 11.59 -0.57 -7.03
N GLN A 115 12.77 -0.68 -6.42
CA GLN A 115 13.30 -1.97 -5.96
C GLN A 115 12.80 -2.28 -4.54
N PRO A 116 12.20 -3.45 -4.29
CA PRO A 116 11.87 -3.84 -2.93
C PRO A 116 13.14 -4.16 -2.13
N GLY A 117 13.16 -3.76 -0.86
CA GLY A 117 14.14 -4.21 0.11
C GLY A 117 14.11 -5.73 0.27
N ARG A 118 15.24 -6.33 0.62
CA ARG A 118 15.39 -7.78 0.70
C ARG A 118 15.35 -8.24 2.15
N THR A 119 14.62 -9.31 2.38
CA THR A 119 14.60 -10.06 3.64
C THR A 119 14.53 -11.56 3.34
N GLU A 120 14.84 -12.42 4.30
CA GLU A 120 14.76 -13.89 4.15
C GLU A 120 13.37 -14.36 3.70
N GLN A 121 12.34 -13.54 3.95
CA GLN A 121 10.94 -13.80 3.63
C GLN A 121 10.40 -12.93 2.48
N SER A 122 11.27 -12.49 1.55
CA SER A 122 10.92 -11.55 0.46
C SER A 122 9.75 -11.98 -0.44
N ASN A 123 9.40 -13.27 -0.44
CA ASN A 123 8.29 -13.81 -1.23
C ASN A 123 6.92 -13.68 -0.53
N ALA A 124 6.88 -13.25 0.75
CA ALA A 124 5.62 -13.07 1.46
C ALA A 124 4.91 -11.80 0.97
N LYS A 125 3.60 -11.91 0.70
CA LYS A 125 2.72 -10.76 0.35
C LYS A 125 2.71 -9.69 1.44
N ARG A 126 2.82 -10.15 2.69
CA ARG A 126 2.95 -9.35 3.90
C ARG A 126 3.49 -10.26 5.00
N LEU A 127 4.38 -9.73 5.82
CA LEU A 127 4.81 -10.39 7.05
C LEU A 127 4.30 -9.59 8.25
N GLU A 128 3.68 -10.25 9.22
CA GLU A 128 3.20 -9.66 10.47
C GLU A 128 3.91 -10.34 11.64
N LEU A 129 4.51 -9.55 12.53
CA LEU A 129 5.42 -10.04 13.54
C LEU A 129 5.48 -9.08 14.74
N GLN A 130 5.93 -9.59 15.88
CA GLN A 130 6.29 -8.74 17.02
C GLN A 130 7.54 -7.91 16.70
N PRO A 131 7.71 -6.71 17.28
CA PRO A 131 8.87 -5.85 17.03
C PRO A 131 10.20 -6.56 17.22
N GLU A 132 10.32 -7.39 18.26
CA GLU A 132 11.55 -8.11 18.62
C GLU A 132 11.96 -9.16 17.58
N TRP A 133 11.04 -9.54 16.69
CA TRP A 133 11.28 -10.54 15.65
C TRP A 133 11.57 -9.90 14.29
N LEU A 134 11.81 -8.58 14.25
CA LEU A 134 12.18 -7.87 13.03
C LEU A 134 13.36 -8.58 12.37
N PRO A 135 13.20 -9.14 11.15
CA PRO A 135 14.31 -9.76 10.46
C PRO A 135 15.31 -8.70 10.02
N GLN A 136 16.52 -9.10 9.65
CA GLN A 136 17.39 -8.21 8.90
C GLN A 136 16.72 -7.87 7.56
N ILE A 137 16.73 -6.59 7.23
CA ILE A 137 16.18 -6.05 5.98
C ILE A 137 17.29 -5.27 5.31
N ASP A 138 17.67 -5.70 4.11
CA ASP A 138 18.62 -4.97 3.28
C ASP A 138 17.87 -3.96 2.42
N THR A 139 18.00 -2.68 2.76
CA THR A 139 17.28 -1.60 2.08
C THR A 139 17.95 -0.24 2.23
N ASP A 140 17.82 0.62 1.21
CA ASP A 140 18.38 1.98 1.21
C ASP A 140 17.47 3.01 1.87
N TYR A 141 16.14 2.83 1.78
CA TYR A 141 15.14 3.64 2.44
C TYR A 141 14.13 2.78 3.21
N ALA A 142 13.65 3.31 4.34
CA ALA A 142 12.58 2.72 5.13
C ALA A 142 11.42 3.72 5.25
N LEU A 143 10.27 3.37 4.66
CA LEU A 143 9.04 4.15 4.71
C LEU A 143 8.14 3.56 5.80
N VAL A 144 7.88 4.32 6.86
CA VAL A 144 7.20 3.82 8.06
C VAL A 144 5.86 4.53 8.25
N PHE A 145 4.77 3.78 8.19
CA PHE A 145 3.45 4.25 8.57
C PHE A 145 3.14 3.84 10.01
N GLN A 146 2.99 4.81 10.91
CA GLN A 146 2.46 4.57 12.26
C GLN A 146 0.94 4.68 12.25
N ASN A 147 0.25 3.59 12.58
CA ASN A 147 -1.21 3.57 12.61
C ASN A 147 -1.72 4.13 13.94
N HIS A 148 -2.06 5.41 13.96
CA HIS A 148 -2.56 6.11 15.14
C HIS A 148 -4.07 5.95 15.40
N ILE A 149 -4.78 5.05 14.68
CA ILE A 149 -6.23 4.81 14.93
C ILE A 149 -6.46 4.32 16.36
N ARG A 150 -5.50 3.61 16.95
CA ARG A 150 -5.53 3.19 18.36
C ARG A 150 -4.23 3.61 19.03
N ALA A 151 -4.33 4.05 20.29
CA ALA A 151 -3.17 4.36 21.10
C ALA A 151 -2.24 3.14 21.23
N GLY A 152 -0.93 3.39 21.33
CA GLY A 152 0.10 2.38 21.57
C GLY A 152 1.00 2.06 20.36
N SER A 153 0.72 2.57 19.16
CA SER A 153 1.61 2.40 18.00
C SER A 153 3.00 3.01 18.22
N GLU A 154 3.09 4.13 18.96
CA GLU A 154 4.36 4.74 19.37
C GLU A 154 5.21 3.78 20.21
N THR A 155 4.61 3.10 21.19
CA THR A 155 5.32 2.10 22.01
C THR A 155 5.83 0.92 21.17
N ILE A 156 5.05 0.47 20.18
CA ILE A 156 5.47 -0.59 19.26
C ILE A 156 6.61 -0.08 18.36
N TYR A 157 6.55 1.17 17.91
CA TYR A 157 7.61 1.80 17.12
C TYR A 157 8.91 1.90 17.93
N ASP A 158 8.86 2.36 19.18
CA ASP A 158 10.03 2.47 20.06
C ASP A 158 10.67 1.10 20.32
N ARG A 159 9.86 0.07 20.58
CA ARG A 159 10.33 -1.32 20.72
C ARG A 159 11.03 -1.81 19.46
N MET A 160 10.46 -1.54 18.29
CA MET A 160 11.09 -1.89 17.00
C MET A 160 12.42 -1.16 16.83
N CYS A 161 12.46 0.15 17.11
CA CYS A 161 13.66 0.97 17.05
C CYS A 161 14.77 0.48 18.02
N GLY A 162 14.36 -0.11 19.15
CA GLY A 162 15.24 -0.73 20.13
C GLY A 162 15.88 -2.04 19.67
N THR A 163 15.46 -2.65 18.56
CA THR A 163 16.04 -3.92 18.11
C THR A 163 17.41 -3.76 17.43
N HIS A 164 18.23 -4.81 17.48
CA HIS A 164 19.48 -4.85 16.72
C HIS A 164 19.23 -4.84 15.20
N ALA A 165 18.21 -5.57 14.75
CA ALA A 165 17.84 -5.62 13.33
C ALA A 165 17.47 -4.25 12.76
N TRP A 166 16.74 -3.43 13.53
CA TRP A 166 16.44 -2.05 13.14
C TRP A 166 17.70 -1.20 13.05
N ARG A 167 18.50 -1.17 14.13
CA ARG A 167 19.70 -0.31 14.22
C ARG A 167 20.80 -0.67 13.22
N SER A 168 20.83 -1.92 12.76
CA SER A 168 21.78 -2.40 11.75
C SER A 168 21.30 -2.20 10.30
N MET A 169 20.05 -1.78 10.09
CA MET A 169 19.51 -1.52 8.76
C MET A 169 20.23 -0.34 8.12
N ARG A 170 20.72 -0.51 6.89
CA ARG A 170 21.43 0.54 6.12
C ARG A 170 20.62 1.84 6.02
N ALA A 171 19.31 1.75 5.78
CA ALA A 171 18.42 2.89 5.78
C ALA A 171 18.44 3.67 7.11
N VAL A 172 18.50 2.98 8.25
CA VAL A 172 18.56 3.62 9.59
C VAL A 172 19.91 4.28 9.80
N GLN A 173 21.01 3.59 9.47
CA GLN A 173 22.37 4.11 9.62
C GLN A 173 22.61 5.37 8.77
N ASN A 174 21.98 5.44 7.59
CA ASN A 174 22.11 6.57 6.68
C ASN A 174 21.07 7.68 6.90
N GLY A 175 20.22 7.57 7.93
CA GLY A 175 19.16 8.57 8.19
C GLY A 175 18.03 8.58 7.17
N ASN A 176 17.89 7.51 6.37
CA ASN A 176 16.90 7.35 5.30
C ASN A 176 15.60 6.69 5.79
N VAL A 177 15.15 7.06 6.99
CA VAL A 177 13.87 6.62 7.56
C VAL A 177 12.87 7.75 7.43
N LEU A 178 11.76 7.49 6.74
CA LEU A 178 10.72 8.47 6.49
C LEU A 178 9.41 8.01 7.12
N LEU A 179 8.81 8.86 7.93
CA LEU A 179 7.42 8.65 8.36
C LEU A 179 6.50 9.06 7.22
N ILE A 180 5.63 8.14 6.80
CA ILE A 180 4.68 8.36 5.71
C ILE A 180 3.25 8.48 6.26
N PRO A 181 2.36 9.23 5.59
CA PRO A 181 0.93 9.16 5.87
C PRO A 181 0.36 7.78 5.50
N ASN A 182 -0.96 7.64 5.55
CA ASN A 182 -1.60 6.34 5.32
C ASN A 182 -1.65 5.95 3.83
N TRP A 183 -0.47 5.75 3.23
CA TRP A 183 -0.29 5.31 1.85
C TRP A 183 -1.05 4.01 1.55
N PHE A 184 -1.23 3.14 2.56
CA PHE A 184 -2.03 1.93 2.45
C PHE A 184 -3.49 2.22 2.06
N LYS A 185 -4.09 3.29 2.60
CA LYS A 185 -5.44 3.73 2.20
C LYS A 185 -5.40 4.61 0.96
N MET A 186 -4.46 5.54 0.89
CA MET A 186 -4.36 6.51 -0.22
C MET A 186 -4.15 5.82 -1.57
N SER A 187 -3.39 4.71 -1.60
CA SER A 187 -3.12 3.96 -2.84
C SER A 187 -4.35 3.36 -3.55
N TRP A 188 -5.53 3.38 -2.92
CA TRP A 188 -6.79 2.91 -3.50
C TRP A 188 -7.52 3.97 -4.34
N SER A 189 -7.08 5.24 -4.34
CA SER A 189 -7.71 6.32 -5.11
C SER A 189 -6.71 7.00 -6.05
N PRO A 190 -7.13 7.57 -7.20
CA PRO A 190 -6.24 8.31 -8.09
C PRO A 190 -5.49 9.43 -7.37
N ILE A 191 -6.22 10.29 -6.63
CA ILE A 191 -5.66 11.44 -5.91
C ILE A 191 -4.62 10.97 -4.88
N GLY A 192 -4.94 9.95 -4.09
CA GLY A 192 -3.99 9.45 -3.09
C GLY A 192 -2.74 8.83 -3.72
N ARG A 193 -2.84 8.24 -4.92
CA ARG A 193 -1.67 7.76 -5.68
C ARG A 193 -0.85 8.92 -6.26
N GLU A 194 -1.49 10.01 -6.67
CA GLU A 194 -0.79 11.22 -7.11
C GLU A 194 0.02 11.86 -5.98
N GLU A 195 -0.56 11.93 -4.78
CA GLU A 195 0.12 12.41 -3.56
C GLU A 195 1.31 11.53 -3.18
N ILE A 196 1.16 10.20 -3.24
CA ILE A 196 2.28 9.27 -3.01
C ILE A 196 3.42 9.55 -4.00
N ILE A 197 3.10 9.77 -5.28
CA ILE A 197 4.10 10.10 -6.31
C ILE A 197 4.81 11.42 -5.97
N ASP A 198 4.07 12.46 -5.56
CA ASP A 198 4.67 13.75 -5.20
C ASP A 198 5.61 13.62 -4.00
N GLU A 199 5.21 12.90 -2.96
CA GLU A 199 6.06 12.66 -1.79
C GLU A 199 7.34 11.88 -2.15
N LEU A 200 7.24 10.87 -3.03
CA LEU A 200 8.40 10.13 -3.54
C LEU A 200 9.34 11.01 -4.38
N LEU A 201 8.81 11.93 -5.19
CA LEU A 201 9.62 12.85 -5.96
C LEU A 201 10.29 13.89 -5.06
N MET A 202 9.55 14.44 -4.09
CA MET A 202 10.08 15.40 -3.13
C MET A 202 11.19 14.81 -2.27
N MET A 203 11.04 13.57 -1.75
CA MET A 203 12.08 12.92 -0.95
C MET A 203 13.35 12.62 -1.75
N THR A 204 13.24 12.51 -3.09
CA THR A 204 14.38 12.22 -3.96
C THR A 204 15.06 13.47 -4.50
N ASP A 205 14.38 14.62 -4.48
CA ASP A 205 14.94 15.93 -4.83
C ASP A 205 15.88 16.49 -3.74
N THR A 206 15.67 16.12 -2.48
CA THR A 206 16.51 16.56 -1.35
C THR A 206 17.76 15.71 -1.15
N LEU A 207 18.01 14.73 -2.02
CA LEU A 207 19.20 13.88 -1.96
C LEU A 207 20.42 14.66 -2.51
N PRO A 208 21.52 14.79 -1.75
CA PRO A 208 22.74 15.38 -2.30
C PRO A 208 23.24 14.55 -3.48
N GLU A 209 23.73 15.24 -4.53
CA GLU A 209 24.37 14.70 -5.74
C GLU A 209 25.70 13.94 -5.46
N ALA A 210 25.78 13.16 -4.38
CA ALA A 210 26.95 12.36 -4.05
C ALA A 210 26.98 11.05 -4.84
N ALA A 211 27.18 11.13 -6.17
CA ALA A 211 27.69 10.04 -7.02
C ALA A 211 27.92 10.45 -8.50
N LYS A 212 28.35 11.68 -8.78
CA LYS A 212 28.84 12.06 -10.13
C LYS A 212 30.35 11.95 -10.32
N GLU A 213 31.10 11.48 -9.31
CA GLU A 213 32.56 11.29 -9.44
C GLU A 213 32.93 9.81 -9.36
N SER A 214 32.96 9.19 -10.53
CA SER A 214 33.91 8.12 -10.88
C SER A 214 33.97 8.08 -12.40
N GLN A 215 34.61 9.11 -12.96
CA GLN A 215 35.24 9.09 -14.27
C GLN A 215 36.76 9.13 -14.05
#